data_AF-A0AA40SL88-F1
#
_entry.id   AF-A0AA40SL88-F1
#
_cell.length_a   1.000
_cell.length_b   1.000
_cell.length_c   1.000
_cell.angle_alpha   90.00
_cell.angle_beta   90.00
_cell.angle_gamma   90.00
#
_symmetry.space_group_name_H-M   'P 1'
#
loop_
_entity.id
_entity.type
_entity.pdbx_description
1 polymer ?
#
loop_
_entity_poly.entity_id
_entity_poly.type
_entity_poly.pdbx_seq_one_letter_code
_entity_poly.pdbx_strand_id
1 'polypeptide(L)'
;MVVVAVVFPALLLFAAVLIQLAANGRLRKNRLAGIRTRATMRNETTWVAGHRAASSTVWIGFALSAGAGVLTLVADGAVAITFAAAVVVILFATVTVALVKSERASAVASKA
;
A
#
# COMPACT_ATOMS: atom_id res chain seq x y z
N MET A 1 -0.79 -10.51 -19.49
CA MET A 1 0.27 -9.61 -18.99
C MET A 1 -0.24 -8.18 -18.78
N VAL A 2 -0.97 -7.59 -19.73
CA VAL A 2 -1.56 -6.24 -19.59
C VAL A 2 -2.38 -6.08 -18.30
N VAL A 3 -3.21 -7.06 -17.95
CA VAL A 3 -3.99 -7.05 -16.70
C VAL A 3 -3.08 -6.89 -15.47
N VAL A 4 -2.01 -7.69 -15.36
CA VAL A 4 -1.05 -7.60 -14.24
C VAL A 4 -0.35 -6.25 -14.22
N ALA A 5 0.13 -5.80 -15.38
CA ALA A 5 0.87 -4.56 -15.55
C ALA A 5 0.07 -3.29 -15.23
N VAL A 6 -1.27 -3.35 -15.31
CA VAL A 6 -2.14 -2.18 -15.09
C VAL A 6 -2.92 -2.29 -13.78
N VAL A 7 -3.55 -3.45 -13.53
CA VAL A 7 -4.48 -3.60 -12.40
C VAL A 7 -3.75 -3.53 -11.06
N PHE A 8 -2.60 -4.20 -10.90
CA PHE A 8 -1.91 -4.21 -9.61
C PHE A 8 -1.28 -2.85 -9.24
N PRO A 9 -0.63 -2.13 -10.17
CA PRO A 9 -0.23 -0.75 -9.89
C PRO A 9 -1.43 0.16 -9.60
N ALA A 10 -2.55 0.01 -10.31
CA ALA A 10 -3.76 0.79 -10.04
C ALA A 10 -4.35 0.51 -8.65
N LEU A 11 -4.34 -0.74 -8.19
CA LEU A 11 -4.76 -1.10 -6.84
C LEU A 11 -3.83 -0.49 -5.77
N LEU A 12 -2.52 -0.49 -6.01
CA LEU A 12 -1.56 0.18 -5.12
C LEU A 12 -1.76 1.69 -5.09
N LEU A 13 -2.03 2.31 -6.24
CA LEU A 13 -2.35 3.74 -6.30
C LEU A 13 -3.61 4.05 -5.49
N PHE A 14 -4.66 3.27 -5.69
CA PHE A 14 -5.90 3.42 -4.95
C PHE A 14 -5.67 3.27 -3.43
N ALA A 15 -4.91 2.26 -3.02
CA ALA A 15 -4.52 2.08 -1.62
C ALA A 15 -3.66 3.25 -1.10
N ALA A 16 -2.71 3.74 -1.88
CA ALA A 16 -1.85 4.87 -1.52
C ALA A 16 -2.68 6.13 -1.24
N VAL A 17 -3.65 6.44 -2.12
CA VAL A 17 -4.56 7.57 -1.96
C VAL A 17 -5.39 7.43 -0.69
N LEU A 18 -6.02 6.28 -0.45
CA LEU A 18 -6.82 6.05 0.76
C LEU A 18 -5.99 6.18 2.03
N ILE A 19 -4.78 5.59 2.03
CA ILE A 19 -3.86 5.66 3.17
C ILE A 19 -3.38 7.08 3.39
N GLN A 20 -3.11 7.86 2.34
CA GLN A 20 -2.73 9.25 2.46
C GLN A 20 -3.87 10.11 3.04
N LEU A 21 -5.10 9.89 2.59
CA LEU A 21 -6.27 10.59 3.14
C LEU A 21 -6.47 10.27 4.63
N ALA A 22 -6.26 9.03 5.04
CA ALA A 22 -6.31 8.62 6.45
C ALA A 22 -5.13 9.21 7.26
N ALA A 23 -3.92 9.21 6.71
CA ALA A 23 -2.73 9.80 7.32
C ALA A 23 -2.84 11.32 7.54
N ASN A 24 -3.62 11.99 6.69
CA ASN A 24 -3.93 13.41 6.79
C ASN A 24 -5.18 13.70 7.64
N GLY A 25 -5.83 12.68 8.21
CA GLY A 25 -7.05 12.82 9.00
C GLY A 25 -8.31 13.18 8.21
N ARG A 26 -8.27 13.15 6.88
CA ARG A 26 -9.44 13.42 6.00
C ARG A 26 -10.35 12.21 5.87
N LEU A 27 -9.77 11.01 5.88
CA LEU A 27 -10.52 9.75 5.95
C LEU A 27 -10.60 9.31 7.41
N ARG A 28 -11.77 9.49 8.03
CA ARG A 28 -12.02 9.07 9.40
C ARG A 28 -12.03 7.55 9.51
N LYS A 29 -11.80 7.05 10.72
CA LYS A 29 -11.95 5.62 11.05
C LYS A 29 -13.30 5.09 10.56
N ASN A 30 -13.27 4.03 9.75
CA ASN A 30 -14.46 3.46 9.12
C ASN A 30 -14.32 1.94 8.94
N ARG A 31 -15.40 1.27 8.48
CA ARG A 31 -15.41 -0.20 8.29
C ARG A 31 -15.11 -0.65 6.86
N LEU A 32 -14.89 0.27 5.91
CA LEU A 32 -14.79 -0.03 4.48
C LEU A 32 -13.37 0.08 3.92
N ALA A 33 -12.64 1.15 4.23
CA ALA A 33 -11.39 1.54 3.57
C ALA A 33 -10.27 1.83 4.57
N GLY A 34 -9.02 1.51 4.18
CA GLY A 34 -7.81 1.71 4.98
C GLY A 34 -7.25 0.42 5.60
N ILE A 35 -6.17 0.54 6.37
CA ILE A 35 -5.57 -0.56 7.13
C ILE A 35 -6.39 -0.75 8.41
N ARG A 36 -7.09 -1.89 8.50
CA ARG A 36 -8.03 -2.19 9.58
C ARG A 36 -7.50 -3.32 10.45
N THR A 37 -6.70 -2.94 11.44
CA THR A 37 -6.19 -3.82 12.48
C THR A 37 -6.81 -3.45 13.83
N ARG A 38 -6.65 -4.31 14.84
CA ARG A 38 -7.14 -4.00 16.20
C ARG A 38 -6.50 -2.71 16.74
N ALA A 39 -5.21 -2.48 16.46
CA ALA A 39 -4.50 -1.30 16.93
C ALA A 39 -4.96 -0.02 16.22
N THR A 40 -5.05 -0.03 14.89
CA THR A 40 -5.50 1.15 14.10
C THR A 40 -6.93 1.56 14.40
N MET A 41 -7.81 0.60 14.72
CA MET A 41 -9.24 0.84 14.94
C MET A 41 -9.59 1.29 16.37
N ARG A 42 -8.62 1.42 17.29
CA ARG A 42 -8.86 1.73 18.71
C ARG A 42 -9.46 3.12 18.88
N ASN A 43 -8.80 4.16 18.37
CA ASN A 43 -9.26 5.55 18.40
C ASN A 43 -8.78 6.30 17.13
N GLU A 44 -9.11 7.58 17.01
CA GLU A 44 -8.75 8.36 15.83
C GLU A 44 -7.23 8.68 15.78
N THR A 45 -6.59 8.82 16.93
CA THR A 45 -5.15 9.10 17.00
C THR A 45 -4.32 7.90 16.53
N THR A 46 -4.69 6.68 16.94
CA THR A 46 -4.08 5.44 16.44
C THR A 46 -4.33 5.22 14.96
N TRP A 47 -5.52 5.61 14.48
CA TRP A 47 -5.87 5.52 13.06
C TRP A 47 -4.92 6.37 12.21
N VAL A 48 -4.78 7.66 12.54
CA VAL A 48 -3.90 8.59 11.81
C VAL A 48 -2.44 8.16 11.92
N ALA A 49 -1.98 7.77 13.12
CA ALA A 49 -0.60 7.35 13.35
C ALA A 49 -0.22 6.12 12.51
N GLY A 50 -1.07 5.09 12.48
CA GLY A 50 -0.84 3.89 11.67
C GLY A 50 -0.75 4.19 10.17
N HIS A 51 -1.70 4.98 9.65
CA HIS A 51 -1.71 5.34 8.24
C HIS A 51 -0.55 6.26 7.84
N ARG A 52 -0.14 7.19 8.72
CA ARG A 52 1.04 8.03 8.50
C ARG A 52 2.30 7.18 8.38
N ALA A 53 2.49 6.17 9.23
CA ALA A 53 3.62 5.26 9.17
C ALA A 53 3.63 4.36 7.92
N ALA A 54 2.45 4.00 7.41
CA ALA A 54 2.31 3.20 6.19
C ALA A 54 2.46 4.01 4.89
N SER A 55 2.16 5.31 4.91
CA SER A 55 2.04 6.17 3.71
C SER A 55 3.22 6.07 2.75
N SER A 56 4.45 6.28 3.24
CA SER A 56 5.66 6.24 2.40
C SER A 56 5.87 4.88 1.75
N THR A 57 5.57 3.81 2.48
CA THR A 57 5.72 2.43 1.98
C THR A 57 4.80 2.18 0.79
N VAL A 58 3.55 2.61 0.87
CA VAL A 58 2.58 2.34 -0.20
C VAL A 58 2.84 3.20 -1.44
N TRP A 59 3.31 4.45 -1.27
CA TRP A 59 3.74 5.26 -2.41
C TRP A 59 4.99 4.70 -3.10
N ILE A 60 6.00 4.24 -2.35
CA ILE A 60 7.18 3.59 -2.91
C ILE A 60 6.78 2.30 -3.64
N GLY A 61 5.93 1.48 -3.01
CA GLY A 61 5.40 0.27 -3.61
C GLY A 61 4.66 0.53 -4.92
N PHE A 62 3.80 1.55 -4.95
CA PHE A 62 3.13 1.99 -6.17
C PHE A 62 4.13 2.40 -7.26
N ALA A 63 5.10 3.25 -6.96
CA ALA A 63 6.07 3.73 -7.94
C ALA A 63 6.88 2.57 -8.56
N LEU A 64 7.37 1.65 -7.72
CA LEU A 64 8.10 0.46 -8.18
C LEU A 64 7.21 -0.46 -9.02
N SER A 65 5.97 -0.70 -8.57
CA SER A 65 5.00 -1.55 -9.27
C SER A 65 4.60 -0.96 -10.62
N ALA A 66 4.37 0.35 -10.70
CA ALA A 66 4.07 1.06 -11.93
C ALA A 66 5.24 1.02 -12.92
N GLY A 67 6.48 1.25 -12.44
CA GLY A 67 7.68 1.13 -13.27
C GLY A 67 7.84 -0.29 -13.84
N ALA A 68 7.70 -1.32 -13.00
CA ALA A 68 7.73 -2.72 -13.45
C ALA A 68 6.59 -3.03 -14.43
N GLY A 69 5.39 -2.49 -14.20
CA GLY A 69 4.25 -2.63 -15.12
C GLY A 69 4.52 -2.04 -16.50
N VAL A 70 5.10 -0.83 -16.57
CA VAL A 70 5.52 -0.23 -17.86
C VAL A 70 6.56 -1.12 -18.55
N LEU A 71 7.55 -1.63 -17.83
CA LEU A 71 8.56 -2.54 -18.38
C LEU A 71 7.95 -3.86 -18.90
N THR A 72 6.92 -4.39 -18.24
CA THR A 72 6.16 -5.54 -18.73
C THR A 72 5.48 -5.27 -20.08
N LEU A 73 5.03 -4.04 -20.34
CA LEU A 73 4.30 -3.69 -21.56
C LEU A 73 5.21 -3.46 -22.78
N VAL A 74 6.48 -3.09 -22.55
CA VAL A 74 7.44 -2.77 -23.62
C VAL A 74 8.47 -3.87 -23.87
N ALA A 75 8.58 -4.85 -22.96
CA ALA A 75 9.47 -5.99 -23.10
C ALA A 75 8.76 -7.20 -23.72
N ASP A 76 9.55 -8.15 -24.21
CA ASP A 76 9.06 -9.39 -24.81
C ASP A 76 9.58 -10.65 -24.11
N GLY A 77 8.89 -11.77 -24.36
CA GLY A 77 9.30 -13.11 -23.92
C GLY A 77 9.52 -13.23 -22.41
N ALA A 78 10.64 -13.86 -22.02
CA ALA A 78 10.98 -14.11 -20.62
C ALA A 78 11.20 -12.82 -19.79
N VAL A 79 11.62 -11.73 -20.45
CA VAL A 79 11.85 -10.44 -19.77
C VAL A 79 10.51 -9.84 -19.32
N ALA A 80 9.49 -9.85 -20.19
CA ALA A 80 8.15 -9.40 -19.84
C ALA A 80 7.55 -10.20 -18.67
N ILE A 81 7.74 -11.52 -18.65
CA ILE A 81 7.28 -12.41 -17.58
C ILE A 81 7.97 -12.07 -16.26
N THR A 82 9.29 -11.81 -16.28
CA THR A 82 10.05 -11.42 -15.09
C THR A 82 9.51 -10.13 -14.47
N PHE A 83 9.27 -9.11 -15.28
CA PHE A 83 8.70 -7.86 -14.79
C PHE A 83 7.26 -8.04 -14.27
N ALA A 84 6.45 -8.87 -14.94
CA ALA A 84 5.09 -9.16 -14.49
C ALA A 84 5.10 -9.86 -13.12
N ALA A 85 6.02 -10.80 -12.90
CA ALA A 85 6.22 -11.43 -11.59
C ALA A 85 6.69 -10.41 -10.53
N ALA A 86 7.60 -9.50 -10.90
CA ALA A 86 8.07 -8.44 -10.01
C ALA A 86 6.93 -7.53 -9.53
N VAL A 87 5.98 -7.16 -10.40
CA VAL A 87 4.79 -6.38 -10.03
C VAL A 87 4.02 -7.05 -8.89
N VAL A 88 3.82 -8.37 -8.98
CA VAL A 88 3.11 -9.16 -7.97
C VAL A 88 3.88 -9.21 -6.66
N VAL A 89 5.20 -9.48 -6.72
CA VAL A 89 6.07 -9.51 -5.54
C VAL A 89 6.08 -8.16 -4.83
N ILE A 90 6.19 -7.06 -5.58
CA ILE A 90 6.16 -5.69 -5.04
C ILE A 90 4.84 -5.42 -4.34
N LEU A 91 3.70 -5.82 -4.91
CA LEU A 91 2.38 -5.67 -4.28
C LEU A 91 2.34 -6.35 -2.91
N PHE A 92 2.68 -7.64 -2.84
CA PHE A 92 2.64 -8.38 -1.57
C PHE A 92 3.65 -7.87 -0.54
N ALA A 93 4.86 -7.52 -0.98
CA ALA A 93 5.87 -6.93 -0.11
C ALA A 93 5.39 -5.59 0.47
N THR A 94 4.81 -4.73 -0.37
CA THR A 94 4.28 -3.42 0.03
C THR A 94 3.16 -3.57 1.05
N VAL A 95 2.18 -4.44 0.79
CA VAL A 95 1.07 -4.71 1.71
C VAL A 95 1.60 -5.20 3.06
N THR A 96 2.52 -6.17 3.04
CA THR A 96 3.07 -6.75 4.27
C THR A 96 3.82 -5.71 5.11
N VAL A 97 4.71 -4.94 4.49
CA VAL A 97 5.50 -3.91 5.19
C VAL A 97 4.60 -2.79 5.70
N ALA A 98 3.61 -2.35 4.90
CA ALA A 98 2.66 -1.32 5.30
C ALA A 98 1.82 -1.76 6.50
N LEU A 99 1.34 -3.00 6.52
CA LEU A 99 0.61 -3.58 7.65
C LEU A 99 1.46 -3.59 8.92
N VAL A 100 2.70 -4.08 8.84
CA VAL A 100 3.61 -4.15 9.99
C VAL A 100 3.93 -2.75 10.53
N LYS A 101 4.24 -1.78 9.67
CA LYS A 101 4.50 -0.40 10.09
C LYS A 101 3.28 0.26 10.71
N SER A 102 2.11 0.07 10.11
CA SER A 102 0.85 0.59 10.62
C SER A 102 0.51 0.03 11.99
N GLU A 103 0.67 -1.29 12.18
CA GLU A 103 0.39 -1.95 13.45
C GLU A 103 1.32 -1.45 14.55
N ARG A 104 2.63 -1.40 14.29
CA ARG A 104 3.63 -0.92 15.25
C ARG A 104 3.36 0.52 15.67
N ALA A 105 3.13 1.42 14.72
CA ALA A 105 2.87 2.82 15.02
C ALA A 105 1.57 3.02 15.80
N SER A 106 0.52 2.29 15.45
CA SER A 106 -0.76 2.33 16.16
C SER A 106 -0.65 1.77 17.58
N ALA A 107 0.11 0.70 17.77
CA ALA A 107 0.35 0.11 19.09
C ALA A 107 1.10 1.08 20.01
N VAL A 108 2.11 1.80 19.49
CA VAL A 108 2.82 2.85 20.24
C VAL A 108 1.87 4.00 20.58
N ALA A 109 1.12 4.50 19.61
CA ALA A 109 0.16 5.59 19.82
C ALA A 109 -0.99 5.22 20.78
N SER A 110 -1.28 3.93 20.95
CA SER A 110 -2.32 3.49 21.90
C SER A 110 -1.91 3.54 23.37
N LYS A 111 -0.60 3.70 23.64
CA LYS A 111 -0.01 3.79 24.98
C LYS A 111 0.26 5.24 25.41
N ALA A 112 0.20 6.17 24.46
CA ALA A 112 0.33 7.61 24.68
C ALA A 112 -1.05 8.20 25.03
#